data_AF-A0A139IGV9-F1
#
_entry.id   AF-A0A139IGV9-F1
#
_cell.length_a   1.000
_cell.length_b   1.000
_cell.length_c   1.000
_cell.angle_alpha   90.00
_cell.angle_beta   90.00
_cell.angle_gamma   90.00
#
_symmetry.space_group_name_H-M   'P 1'
#
loop_
_entity.id
_entity.type
_entity.pdbx_description
1 polymer ?
#
loop_
_entity_poly.entity_id
_entity_poly.type
_entity_poly.pdbx_seq_one_letter_code
_entity_poly.pdbx_strand_id
1 'polypeptide(L)'
;MSQSKSRQLLLSATVTPLGLCLVESCDVVRHYGPNGNVTLHPGHRQTVDADLSLLAGQEHVVSTATPPPLNSVEQLSGGVKATRKMLTRLLVVTTALLDLVNASLRKVELQARQDVWPFAPLRTSGRDIIDTRGHKVVYAGINWPGAADVMIPEGLQYQSISTIVSKIKELRMNVIRLTYAIEMIDDIFNSTADSTLSGALTRALGPENATTILNQILTHNPDLSAETTRLQVFDAIAAECAKQEIYVHLDNHMSKGEWCCSTSDGNGWFGDTYFNTTRWIRGLTYMSSHAFSWPAFVSTALRNEFRQPDSPSPVRENYGWKDWYPHVLAAANSINSANSDPLIFFSGLGFDTDLANVTAGTYIHDFPHTIGCVQFEGGFQDIV
;
A
#
# COMPACT_ATOMS: atom_id res chain seq x y z
N MET A 1 25.94 39.83 -27.66
CA MET A 1 27.37 39.59 -28.02
C MET A 1 28.17 39.39 -26.75
N SER A 2 28.55 38.15 -26.45
CA SER A 2 29.81 37.80 -25.78
C SER A 2 29.94 36.28 -25.88
N GLN A 3 30.83 35.83 -26.76
CA GLN A 3 31.23 34.43 -26.87
C GLN A 3 32.30 34.15 -25.82
N SER A 4 32.27 32.96 -25.24
CA SER A 4 33.46 32.31 -24.69
C SER A 4 33.45 30.84 -25.13
N LYS A 5 34.40 30.50 -26.00
CA LYS A 5 34.74 29.16 -26.47
C LYS A 5 35.82 28.53 -25.57
N SER A 6 35.92 27.20 -25.66
CA SER A 6 37.08 26.31 -25.35
C SER A 6 36.82 25.42 -24.13
N ARG A 7 37.12 24.10 -24.10
CA ARG A 7 37.90 23.21 -24.98
C ARG A 7 37.44 21.77 -24.72
N GLN A 8 37.43 20.94 -25.76
CA GLN A 8 37.40 19.48 -25.66
C GLN A 8 38.65 18.99 -24.90
N LEU A 9 38.45 18.06 -23.97
CA LEU A 9 39.48 17.11 -23.55
C LEU A 9 38.99 15.72 -23.95
N LEU A 10 39.61 15.14 -24.99
CA LEU A 10 39.54 13.71 -25.26
C LEU A 10 40.34 13.00 -24.17
N LEU A 11 39.68 12.15 -23.37
CA LEU A 11 40.33 10.99 -22.78
C LEU A 11 39.64 9.74 -23.34
N SER A 12 40.40 8.98 -24.11
CA SER A 12 40.13 7.57 -24.40
C SER A 12 40.28 6.79 -23.10
N ALA A 13 39.24 6.04 -22.72
CA ALA A 13 39.36 4.95 -21.75
C ALA A 13 38.39 3.83 -22.11
N THR A 14 38.93 2.63 -22.08
CA THR A 14 38.39 1.33 -22.50
C THR A 14 37.19 0.85 -21.68
N VAL A 15 36.37 0.03 -22.35
CA VAL A 15 35.16 -0.65 -21.87
C VAL A 15 35.43 -1.57 -20.68
N THR A 16 34.60 -1.45 -19.63
CA THR A 16 34.32 -2.51 -18.65
C THR A 16 32.80 -2.60 -18.42
N PRO A 17 32.20 -3.81 -18.38
CA PRO A 17 30.75 -3.97 -18.36
C PRO A 17 30.21 -3.98 -16.92
N LEU A 18 29.85 -2.81 -16.39
CA LEU A 18 29.03 -2.69 -15.19
C LEU A 18 27.98 -1.60 -15.45
N GLY A 19 26.90 -2.00 -16.11
CA GLY A 19 25.70 -1.18 -16.27
C GLY A 19 24.80 -1.37 -15.06
N LEU A 20 24.87 -0.43 -14.12
CA LEU A 20 23.90 -0.20 -13.06
C LEU A 20 22.87 0.80 -13.61
N CYS A 21 21.61 0.41 -13.76
CA CYS A 21 20.52 1.36 -14.03
C CYS A 21 20.07 1.94 -12.69
N LEU A 22 20.50 3.16 -12.38
CA LEU A 22 19.86 4.01 -11.37
C LEU A 22 18.75 4.81 -12.07
N VAL A 23 17.51 4.66 -11.60
CA VAL A 23 16.45 5.60 -11.91
C VAL A 23 16.58 6.74 -10.89
N GLU A 24 17.38 7.75 -11.21
CA GLU A 24 17.38 9.03 -10.49
C GLU A 24 16.24 9.90 -11.04
N SER A 25 15.29 10.28 -10.20
CA SER A 25 14.41 11.43 -10.45
C SER A 25 14.51 12.40 -9.28
N CYS A 26 15.43 13.35 -9.37
CA CYS A 26 15.45 14.56 -8.56
C CYS A 26 15.29 15.75 -9.51
N ASP A 27 14.07 16.26 -9.65
CA ASP A 27 13.83 17.61 -10.17
C ASP A 27 13.29 18.47 -9.05
N VAL A 28 14.19 19.25 -8.45
CA VAL A 28 13.87 20.28 -7.46
C VAL A 28 13.51 21.55 -8.23
N VAL A 29 12.22 21.86 -8.36
CA VAL A 29 11.79 23.19 -8.80
C VAL A 29 11.75 24.12 -7.58
N ARG A 30 12.77 24.99 -7.44
CA ARG A 30 12.76 26.09 -6.46
C ARG A 30 12.13 27.34 -7.09
N HIS A 31 11.03 27.81 -6.51
CA HIS A 31 10.58 29.19 -6.71
C HIS A 31 11.12 30.08 -5.58
N TYR A 32 11.91 31.09 -5.94
CA TYR A 32 12.35 32.16 -5.03
C TYR A 32 11.42 33.37 -5.15
N GLY A 33 10.70 33.69 -4.08
CA GLY A 33 10.00 34.97 -3.92
C GLY A 33 10.90 36.03 -3.26
N PRO A 34 10.68 37.34 -3.45
CA PRO A 34 11.70 38.36 -3.18
C PRO A 34 12.05 38.62 -1.70
N ASN A 35 11.29 38.13 -0.72
CA ASN A 35 11.38 38.65 0.66
C ASN A 35 11.51 37.61 1.80
N GLY A 36 11.85 36.35 1.51
CA GLY A 36 12.58 35.47 2.45
C GLY A 36 12.17 35.34 3.94
N ASN A 37 10.93 35.62 4.37
CA ASN A 37 10.51 35.47 5.77
C ASN A 37 9.18 34.71 5.89
N VAL A 38 9.13 33.74 6.81
CA VAL A 38 7.91 33.06 7.28
C VAL A 38 7.84 33.21 8.81
N THR A 39 6.74 33.74 9.32
CA THR A 39 6.43 33.83 10.76
C THR A 39 5.25 32.90 11.08
N LEU A 40 5.37 32.08 12.12
CA LEU A 40 4.32 31.17 12.61
C LEU A 40 3.66 31.74 13.87
N HIS A 41 2.33 31.70 13.97
CA HIS A 41 1.56 32.01 15.19
C HIS A 41 0.78 30.77 15.68
N PRO A 42 0.72 30.47 17.00
CA PRO A 42 -0.01 29.32 17.54
C PRO A 42 -1.33 29.66 18.25
N GLY A 43 -2.27 28.70 18.28
CA GLY A 43 -3.43 28.60 19.19
C GLY A 43 -4.79 28.54 18.46
N HIS A 44 -5.76 27.67 18.78
CA HIS A 44 -6.21 27.07 20.04
C HIS A 44 -6.85 25.68 19.83
N ARG A 45 -6.76 24.81 20.84
CA ARG A 45 -7.52 23.54 20.97
C ARG A 45 -8.32 23.60 22.29
N GLN A 46 -9.63 23.39 22.24
CA GLN A 46 -10.46 23.17 23.44
C GLN A 46 -10.66 21.67 23.66
N THR A 47 -10.36 21.22 24.87
CA THR A 47 -10.68 19.90 25.42
C THR A 47 -12.05 19.93 26.09
N VAL A 48 -12.83 18.87 25.95
CA VAL A 48 -14.02 18.62 26.78
C VAL A 48 -13.91 17.19 27.31
N ASP A 49 -13.67 17.07 28.61
CA ASP A 49 -13.84 15.85 29.40
C ASP A 49 -15.34 15.63 29.66
N ALA A 50 -15.81 14.38 29.59
CA ALA A 50 -17.13 14.00 30.07
C ALA A 50 -17.01 12.80 31.02
N ASP A 51 -17.31 13.12 32.28
CA ASP A 51 -17.48 12.25 33.43
C ASP A 51 -18.82 11.49 33.35
N LEU A 52 -18.83 10.20 33.71
CA LEU A 52 -20.04 9.37 33.76
C LEU A 52 -19.95 8.39 34.94
N SER A 53 -20.01 8.94 36.16
CA SER A 53 -20.47 8.24 37.35
C SER A 53 -21.97 8.50 37.56
N LEU A 54 -22.84 7.52 37.30
CA LEU A 54 -24.18 7.42 37.91
C LEU A 54 -24.85 6.12 37.49
N LEU A 55 -25.01 5.19 38.45
CA LEU A 55 -26.23 4.47 38.81
C LEU A 55 -25.86 3.20 39.59
N ALA A 56 -25.71 3.38 40.91
CA ALA A 56 -25.81 2.31 41.89
C ALA A 56 -27.17 2.43 42.59
N GLY A 57 -27.82 1.29 42.83
CA GLY A 57 -28.88 1.17 43.82
C GLY A 57 -30.13 0.46 43.32
N GLN A 58 -30.29 -0.82 43.67
CA GLN A 58 -31.26 -1.26 44.69
C GLN A 58 -31.29 -2.79 44.76
N GLU A 59 -30.80 -3.33 45.88
CA GLU A 59 -31.08 -4.69 46.31
C GLU A 59 -32.44 -4.75 47.02
N HIS A 60 -33.25 -5.75 46.70
CA HIS A 60 -34.35 -6.20 47.55
C HIS A 60 -34.31 -7.73 47.63
N VAL A 61 -34.08 -8.22 48.85
CA VAL A 61 -34.22 -9.63 49.25
C VAL A 61 -35.71 -9.93 49.44
N VAL A 62 -36.19 -11.12 49.02
CA VAL A 62 -37.09 -12.01 49.79
C VAL A 62 -37.51 -13.27 48.99
N SER A 63 -37.47 -14.38 49.73
CA SER A 63 -38.22 -15.66 49.62
C SER A 63 -37.64 -16.83 48.81
N THR A 64 -37.26 -17.84 49.58
CA THR A 64 -36.92 -19.21 49.20
C THR A 64 -38.15 -19.99 48.72
N ALA A 65 -38.14 -20.39 47.44
CA ALA A 65 -38.98 -21.47 46.93
C ALA A 65 -38.07 -22.55 46.32
N THR A 66 -38.16 -23.77 46.84
CA THR A 66 -37.47 -24.95 46.32
C THR A 66 -37.91 -25.26 44.88
N PRO A 67 -36.98 -25.46 43.92
CA PRO A 67 -37.34 -25.82 42.55
C PRO A 67 -37.80 -27.29 42.45
N PRO A 68 -38.71 -27.62 41.51
CA PRO A 68 -39.15 -28.99 41.24
C PRO A 68 -38.03 -29.83 40.61
N PRO A 69 -38.10 -31.18 40.65
CA PRO A 69 -36.99 -32.05 40.27
C PRO A 69 -36.63 -31.93 38.78
N LEU A 70 -35.33 -31.84 38.52
CA LEU A 70 -34.68 -31.92 37.22
C LEU A 70 -34.98 -33.28 36.57
N ASN A 71 -35.95 -33.35 35.65
CA ASN A 71 -36.09 -34.48 34.71
C ASN A 71 -36.64 -34.06 33.33
N SER A 72 -36.41 -32.82 32.90
CA SER A 72 -36.82 -32.34 31.57
C SER A 72 -35.87 -31.34 30.91
N VAL A 73 -34.74 -30.98 31.54
CA VAL A 73 -33.75 -30.03 30.96
C VAL A 73 -32.67 -30.74 30.12
N GLU A 74 -32.46 -32.04 30.30
CA GLU A 74 -31.41 -32.77 29.57
C GLU A 74 -31.72 -32.99 28.08
N GLN A 75 -33.00 -33.17 27.70
CA GLN A 75 -33.39 -33.38 26.30
C GLN A 75 -33.35 -32.11 25.44
N LEU A 76 -33.56 -30.92 26.01
CA LEU A 76 -33.46 -29.65 25.29
C LEU A 76 -31.99 -29.21 25.06
N SER A 77 -31.08 -29.60 25.96
CA SER A 77 -29.65 -29.29 25.82
C SER A 77 -28.96 -30.05 24.67
N GLY A 78 -29.41 -31.28 24.41
CA GLY A 78 -28.93 -32.13 23.32
C GLY A 78 -29.32 -31.58 21.95
N GLY A 79 -30.56 -31.12 21.81
CA GLY A 79 -31.06 -30.45 20.59
C GLY A 79 -30.30 -29.17 20.27
N VAL A 80 -30.10 -28.28 21.25
CA VAL A 80 -29.33 -27.04 21.06
C VAL A 80 -27.87 -27.30 20.72
N LYS A 81 -27.22 -28.30 21.33
CA LYS A 81 -25.85 -28.71 21.00
C LYS A 81 -25.74 -29.36 19.60
N ALA A 82 -26.73 -30.16 19.19
CA ALA A 82 -26.79 -30.77 17.87
C ALA A 82 -27.01 -29.71 16.78
N THR A 83 -27.95 -28.77 16.99
CA THR A 83 -28.20 -27.64 16.09
C THR A 83 -26.99 -26.72 15.97
N ARG A 84 -26.29 -26.41 17.08
CA ARG A 84 -25.05 -25.63 17.05
C ARG A 84 -23.93 -26.35 16.28
N LYS A 85 -23.74 -27.65 16.51
CA LYS A 85 -22.77 -28.47 15.74
C LYS A 85 -23.13 -28.53 14.26
N MET A 86 -24.42 -28.63 13.92
CA MET A 86 -24.91 -28.64 12.55
C MET A 86 -24.70 -27.29 11.87
N LEU A 87 -24.99 -26.16 12.54
CA LEU A 87 -24.71 -24.81 12.05
C LEU A 87 -23.22 -24.58 11.85
N THR A 88 -22.37 -24.98 12.80
CA THR A 88 -20.91 -24.87 12.67
C THR A 88 -20.40 -25.70 11.50
N ARG A 89 -20.88 -26.94 11.34
CA ARG A 89 -20.53 -27.78 10.18
C ARG A 89 -21.00 -27.16 8.86
N LEU A 90 -22.22 -26.62 8.83
CA LEU A 90 -22.75 -25.95 7.63
C LEU A 90 -21.90 -24.72 7.28
N LEU A 91 -21.54 -23.89 8.27
CA LEU A 91 -20.67 -22.72 8.08
C LEU A 91 -19.26 -23.11 7.60
N VAL A 92 -18.69 -24.19 8.15
CA VAL A 92 -17.39 -24.73 7.71
C VAL A 92 -17.48 -25.27 6.28
N VAL A 93 -18.58 -25.94 5.91
CA VAL A 93 -18.79 -26.44 4.55
C VAL A 93 -18.99 -25.30 3.56
N THR A 94 -19.76 -24.26 3.92
CA THR A 94 -19.98 -23.10 3.04
C THR A 94 -18.72 -22.27 2.84
N THR A 95 -17.91 -22.08 3.89
CA THR A 95 -16.60 -21.41 3.78
C THR A 95 -15.63 -22.22 2.91
N ALA A 96 -15.51 -23.53 3.15
CA ALA A 96 -14.66 -24.39 2.32
C ALA A 96 -15.10 -24.43 0.84
N LEU A 97 -16.41 -24.41 0.56
CA LEU A 97 -16.93 -24.32 -0.80
C LEU A 97 -16.60 -22.96 -1.44
N LEU A 98 -16.73 -21.86 -0.70
CA LEU A 98 -16.36 -20.53 -1.18
C LEU A 98 -14.86 -20.44 -1.49
N ASP A 99 -14.01 -21.00 -0.63
CA ASP A 99 -12.57 -21.05 -0.83
C ASP A 99 -12.21 -21.86 -2.08
N LEU A 100 -12.90 -22.98 -2.33
CA LEU A 100 -12.67 -23.81 -3.52
C LEU A 100 -13.09 -23.09 -4.82
N VAL A 101 -14.23 -22.38 -4.79
CA VAL A 101 -14.68 -21.55 -5.92
C VAL A 101 -13.68 -20.41 -6.16
N ASN A 102 -13.24 -19.72 -5.10
CA ASN A 102 -12.24 -18.67 -5.20
C ASN A 102 -10.93 -19.20 -5.78
N ALA A 103 -10.41 -20.33 -5.29
CA ALA A 103 -9.20 -20.95 -5.81
C ALA A 103 -9.33 -21.32 -7.30
N SER A 104 -10.51 -21.79 -7.72
CA SER A 104 -10.78 -22.11 -9.13
C SER A 104 -10.81 -20.87 -10.01
N LEU A 105 -11.45 -19.79 -9.54
CA LEU A 105 -11.47 -18.50 -10.23
C LEU A 105 -10.05 -17.92 -10.35
N ARG A 106 -9.28 -17.95 -9.26
CA ARG A 106 -7.86 -17.53 -9.25
C ARG A 106 -7.05 -18.28 -10.31
N LYS A 107 -7.24 -19.59 -10.43
CA LYS A 107 -6.54 -20.40 -11.44
C LYS A 107 -6.90 -19.99 -12.87
N VAL A 108 -8.18 -19.73 -13.14
CA VAL A 108 -8.64 -19.28 -14.47
C VAL A 108 -8.06 -17.91 -14.80
N GLU A 109 -8.07 -16.98 -13.85
CA GLU A 109 -7.51 -15.64 -14.02
C GLU A 109 -5.99 -15.66 -14.24
N LEU A 110 -5.27 -16.49 -13.47
CA LEU A 110 -3.83 -16.70 -13.65
C LEU A 110 -3.50 -17.26 -15.04
N GLN A 111 -4.23 -18.30 -15.48
CA GLN A 111 -4.05 -18.91 -16.79
C GLN A 111 -4.26 -17.87 -17.90
N ALA A 112 -5.29 -17.02 -17.79
CA ALA A 112 -5.55 -15.98 -18.77
C ALA A 112 -4.38 -14.97 -18.87
N ARG A 113 -3.80 -14.57 -17.73
CA ARG A 113 -2.70 -13.59 -17.66
C ARG A 113 -1.34 -14.13 -18.13
N GLN A 114 -1.20 -15.44 -18.27
CA GLN A 114 0.02 -16.08 -18.75
C GLN A 114 0.10 -16.10 -20.28
N ASP A 115 -1.04 -16.26 -20.95
CA ASP A 115 -1.13 -16.46 -22.41
C ASP A 115 -1.34 -15.14 -23.19
N VAL A 116 -1.88 -14.12 -22.53
CA VAL A 116 -2.01 -12.75 -23.06
C VAL A 116 -1.33 -11.75 -22.13
N TRP A 117 -1.13 -10.51 -22.58
CA TRP A 117 -0.63 -9.44 -21.72
C TRP A 117 -1.44 -9.43 -20.41
N PRO A 118 -0.81 -9.41 -19.22
CA PRO A 118 0.55 -8.96 -18.88
C PRO A 118 1.70 -9.96 -19.05
N PHE A 119 1.45 -11.22 -19.43
CA PHE A 119 2.43 -12.33 -19.34
C PHE A 119 2.99 -12.51 -17.93
N ALA A 120 2.09 -12.46 -16.94
CA ALA A 120 2.38 -12.50 -15.51
C ALA A 120 1.95 -13.84 -14.88
N PRO A 121 2.46 -14.23 -13.70
CA PRO A 121 3.31 -13.46 -12.79
C PRO A 121 4.71 -13.20 -13.37
N LEU A 122 5.22 -12.00 -13.12
CA LEU A 122 6.62 -11.70 -13.43
C LEU A 122 7.51 -12.38 -12.38
N ARG A 123 8.71 -12.76 -12.80
CA ARG A 123 9.66 -13.46 -11.93
C ARG A 123 11.06 -12.88 -12.08
N THR A 124 11.96 -13.18 -11.16
CA THR A 124 13.37 -12.76 -11.24
C THR A 124 14.26 -13.88 -11.76
N SER A 125 15.31 -13.52 -12.49
CA SER A 125 16.36 -14.42 -12.94
C SER A 125 17.69 -13.70 -12.85
N GLY A 126 18.41 -13.93 -11.75
CA GLY A 126 19.53 -13.09 -11.36
C GLY A 126 19.05 -11.65 -11.16
N ARG A 127 19.65 -10.70 -11.91
CA ARG A 127 19.29 -9.28 -11.84
C ARG A 127 18.12 -8.87 -12.76
N ASP A 128 17.62 -9.79 -13.58
CA ASP A 128 16.64 -9.47 -14.63
C ASP A 128 15.23 -9.88 -14.19
N ILE A 129 14.24 -9.06 -14.54
CA ILE A 129 12.83 -9.43 -14.46
C ILE A 129 12.45 -10.12 -15.77
N ILE A 130 11.75 -11.25 -15.69
CA ILE A 130 11.32 -12.04 -16.85
C ILE A 130 9.82 -12.37 -16.80
N ASP A 131 9.19 -12.34 -17.97
CA ASP A 131 7.78 -12.72 -18.15
C ASP A 131 7.59 -14.24 -18.19
N THR A 132 6.34 -14.71 -18.21
CA THR A 132 5.99 -16.14 -18.28
C THR A 132 6.51 -16.85 -19.53
N ARG A 133 6.81 -16.10 -20.60
CA ARG A 133 7.36 -16.60 -21.87
C ARG A 133 8.90 -16.61 -21.87
N GLY A 134 9.53 -16.10 -20.81
CA GLY A 134 10.99 -16.03 -20.65
C GLY A 134 11.62 -14.78 -21.28
N HIS A 135 10.83 -13.80 -21.70
CA HIS A 135 11.35 -12.52 -22.18
C HIS A 135 11.72 -11.62 -21.01
N LYS A 136 12.82 -10.87 -21.17
CA LYS A 136 13.19 -9.82 -20.24
C LYS A 136 12.20 -8.67 -20.27
N VAL A 137 11.71 -8.28 -19.10
CA VAL A 137 10.89 -7.09 -18.89
C VAL A 137 11.78 -6.00 -18.28
N VAL A 138 11.84 -4.85 -18.93
CA VAL A 138 12.53 -3.66 -18.39
C VAL A 138 11.46 -2.65 -17.99
N TYR A 139 11.50 -2.21 -16.74
CA TYR A 139 10.62 -1.15 -16.26
C TYR A 139 11.10 0.19 -16.79
N ALA A 140 10.31 0.81 -17.66
CA ALA A 140 10.41 2.20 -18.07
C ALA A 140 9.19 2.91 -17.46
N GLY A 141 9.37 3.44 -16.26
CA GLY A 141 8.27 3.82 -15.40
C GLY A 141 8.08 5.32 -15.19
N ILE A 142 6.87 5.68 -14.76
CA ILE A 142 6.55 6.98 -14.17
C ILE A 142 5.99 6.77 -12.76
N ASN A 143 6.08 7.79 -11.92
CA ASN A 143 5.34 7.84 -10.66
C ASN A 143 4.03 8.59 -10.89
N TRP A 144 2.92 8.01 -10.47
CA TRP A 144 1.63 8.70 -10.40
C TRP A 144 1.24 8.84 -8.92
N PRO A 145 1.47 10.02 -8.32
CA PRO A 145 1.23 10.23 -6.89
C PRO A 145 -0.25 10.09 -6.56
N GLY A 146 -0.58 9.29 -5.55
CA GLY A 146 -1.94 9.10 -5.04
C GLY A 146 -2.02 8.92 -3.52
N ALA A 147 -0.95 9.29 -2.80
CA ALA A 147 -0.82 9.10 -1.35
C ALA A 147 -0.97 10.39 -0.51
N ALA A 148 -1.24 11.54 -1.14
CA ALA A 148 -1.42 12.83 -0.46
C ALA A 148 -2.79 12.92 0.24
N ASP A 149 -3.20 14.10 0.70
CA ASP A 149 -4.35 14.32 1.61
C ASP A 149 -5.68 13.69 1.16
N VAL A 150 -5.98 13.75 -0.15
CA VAL A 150 -7.20 13.15 -0.72
C VAL A 150 -7.02 11.65 -0.93
N MET A 151 -5.78 11.17 -1.09
CA MET A 151 -5.42 9.78 -1.39
C MET A 151 -6.11 9.23 -2.64
N ILE A 152 -6.12 10.02 -3.71
CA ILE A 152 -6.44 9.57 -5.08
C ILE A 152 -5.31 10.01 -6.00
N PRO A 153 -5.06 9.28 -7.11
CA PRO A 153 -4.05 9.69 -8.07
C PRO A 153 -4.32 11.10 -8.62
N GLU A 154 -3.29 11.95 -8.58
CA GLU A 154 -3.42 13.38 -8.85
C GLU A 154 -3.76 13.67 -10.33
N GLY A 155 -4.40 14.82 -10.56
CA GLY A 155 -4.64 15.35 -11.92
C GLY A 155 -5.98 14.95 -12.55
N LEU A 156 -6.81 14.16 -11.87
CA LEU A 156 -8.13 13.74 -12.36
C LEU A 156 -9.12 14.90 -12.54
N GLN A 157 -8.89 16.04 -11.89
CA GLN A 157 -9.62 17.29 -12.10
C GLN A 157 -9.28 17.98 -13.43
N TYR A 158 -8.22 17.55 -14.12
CA TYR A 158 -7.77 18.17 -15.38
C TYR A 158 -7.91 17.26 -16.59
N GLN A 159 -7.86 15.94 -16.40
CA GLN A 159 -7.90 14.95 -17.48
C GLN A 159 -8.57 13.66 -17.02
N SER A 160 -9.09 12.90 -17.99
CA SER A 160 -9.61 11.56 -17.72
C SER A 160 -8.47 10.58 -17.42
N ILE A 161 -8.78 9.52 -16.67
CA ILE A 161 -7.87 8.39 -16.44
C ILE A 161 -7.30 7.88 -17.78
N SER A 162 -8.17 7.65 -18.77
CA SER A 162 -7.78 7.14 -20.10
C SER A 162 -6.80 8.06 -20.83
N THR A 163 -7.02 9.37 -20.79
CA THR A 163 -6.10 10.34 -21.41
C THR A 163 -4.75 10.37 -20.71
N ILE A 164 -4.71 10.29 -19.38
CA ILE A 164 -3.46 10.27 -18.62
C ILE A 164 -2.66 9.00 -18.97
N VAL A 165 -3.30 7.83 -18.93
CA VAL A 165 -2.66 6.55 -19.30
C VAL A 165 -2.19 6.56 -20.76
N SER A 166 -2.97 7.14 -21.68
CA SER A 166 -2.58 7.28 -23.09
C SER A 166 -1.30 8.11 -23.23
N LYS A 167 -1.20 9.25 -22.53
CA LYS A 167 0.00 10.10 -22.56
C LYS A 167 1.23 9.38 -22.01
N ILE A 168 1.07 8.57 -20.97
CA ILE A 168 2.15 7.73 -20.42
C ILE A 168 2.62 6.72 -21.48
N LYS A 169 1.68 6.06 -22.17
CA LYS A 169 1.99 5.12 -23.26
C LYS A 169 2.66 5.81 -24.46
N GLU A 170 2.26 7.03 -24.80
CA GLU A 170 2.88 7.85 -25.86
C GLU A 170 4.35 8.18 -25.56
N LEU A 171 4.70 8.35 -24.28
CA LEU A 171 6.09 8.51 -23.81
C LEU A 171 6.88 7.19 -23.84
N ARG A 172 6.26 6.09 -24.27
CA ARG A 172 6.82 4.73 -24.30
C ARG A 172 7.19 4.17 -22.93
N MET A 173 6.54 4.68 -21.89
CA MET A 173 6.60 4.11 -20.55
C MET A 173 5.67 2.90 -20.49
N ASN A 174 6.02 1.91 -19.68
CA ASN A 174 5.29 0.64 -19.59
C ASN A 174 4.86 0.26 -18.17
N VAL A 175 5.20 1.06 -17.17
CA VAL A 175 4.80 0.82 -15.77
C VAL A 175 4.47 2.13 -15.07
N ILE A 176 3.45 2.10 -14.22
CA ILE A 176 3.10 3.18 -13.32
C ILE A 176 3.39 2.72 -11.89
N ARG A 177 4.30 3.44 -11.22
CA ARG A 177 4.42 3.41 -9.76
C ARG A 177 3.27 4.22 -9.18
N LEU A 178 2.23 3.51 -8.75
CA LEU A 178 0.97 4.07 -8.28
C LEU A 178 0.97 4.09 -6.75
N THR A 179 1.09 5.30 -6.19
CA THR A 179 1.36 5.45 -4.76
C THR A 179 0.06 5.56 -3.97
N TYR A 180 0.03 5.00 -2.75
CA TYR A 180 -1.13 5.08 -1.85
C TYR A 180 -0.70 5.21 -0.38
N ALA A 181 -1.61 5.67 0.47
CA ALA A 181 -1.41 5.72 1.92
C ALA A 181 -2.20 4.64 2.67
N ILE A 182 -1.67 4.15 3.80
CA ILE A 182 -2.36 3.16 4.65
C ILE A 182 -3.69 3.71 5.19
N GLU A 183 -3.76 5.02 5.45
CA GLU A 183 -4.97 5.69 5.91
C GLU A 183 -6.18 5.44 5.01
N MET A 184 -6.00 5.33 3.68
CA MET A 184 -7.10 4.97 2.77
C MET A 184 -7.72 3.63 3.15
N ILE A 185 -6.91 2.65 3.55
CA ILE A 185 -7.38 1.34 3.98
C ILE A 185 -7.99 1.43 5.39
N ASP A 186 -7.36 2.18 6.31
CA ASP A 186 -7.92 2.42 7.65
C ASP A 186 -9.35 2.96 7.57
N ASP A 187 -9.60 3.93 6.69
CA ASP A 187 -10.89 4.58 6.50
C ASP A 187 -11.97 3.61 5.99
N ILE A 188 -11.59 2.59 5.21
CA ILE A 188 -12.47 1.49 4.77
C ILE A 188 -12.87 0.62 5.97
N PHE A 189 -11.88 0.18 6.77
CA PHE A 189 -12.16 -0.66 7.95
C PHE A 189 -13.00 0.07 9.00
N ASN A 190 -12.83 1.38 9.11
CA ASN A 190 -13.59 2.23 10.03
C ASN A 190 -14.95 2.65 9.47
N SER A 191 -15.30 2.27 8.23
CA SER A 191 -16.56 2.63 7.56
C SER A 191 -16.85 4.14 7.62
N THR A 192 -15.81 4.95 7.40
CA THR A 192 -15.92 6.41 7.46
C THR A 192 -16.52 6.97 6.18
N ALA A 193 -17.17 8.13 6.26
CA ALA A 193 -17.60 8.88 5.06
C ALA A 193 -16.41 9.25 4.16
N ASP A 194 -15.21 9.35 4.74
CA ASP A 194 -13.99 9.69 4.02
C ASP A 194 -13.53 8.60 3.04
N SER A 195 -14.13 7.40 3.04
CA SER A 195 -13.82 6.41 2.02
C SER A 195 -14.25 6.83 0.61
N THR A 196 -15.23 7.74 0.48
CA THR A 196 -15.75 8.23 -0.81
C THR A 196 -14.98 9.45 -1.33
N LEU A 197 -15.07 9.71 -2.64
CA LEU A 197 -14.51 10.91 -3.26
C LEU A 197 -15.04 12.19 -2.60
N SER A 198 -16.35 12.29 -2.42
CA SER A 198 -16.98 13.45 -1.79
C SER A 198 -16.49 13.67 -0.34
N GLY A 199 -16.45 12.60 0.46
CA GLY A 199 -15.97 12.67 1.84
C GLY A 199 -14.50 13.05 1.94
N ALA A 200 -13.64 12.36 1.18
CA ALA A 200 -12.20 12.63 1.17
C ALA A 200 -11.86 14.04 0.71
N LEU A 201 -12.50 14.53 -0.35
CA LEU A 201 -12.32 15.91 -0.82
C LEU A 201 -12.81 16.92 0.21
N THR A 202 -13.96 16.67 0.84
CA THR A 202 -14.51 17.56 1.88
C THR A 202 -13.58 17.66 3.07
N ARG A 203 -13.01 16.53 3.51
CA ARG A 203 -12.02 16.51 4.59
C ARG A 203 -10.75 17.29 4.23
N ALA A 204 -10.21 17.07 3.04
CA ALA A 204 -8.93 17.64 2.64
C ALA A 204 -9.01 19.13 2.27
N LEU A 205 -10.10 19.55 1.63
CA LEU A 205 -10.20 20.87 1.00
C LEU A 205 -11.28 21.79 1.62
N GLY A 206 -12.13 21.24 2.50
CA GLY A 206 -13.35 21.89 2.96
C GLY A 206 -14.51 21.77 1.96
N PRO A 207 -15.77 21.96 2.40
CA PRO A 207 -16.95 21.64 1.60
C PRO A 207 -17.08 22.46 0.30
N GLU A 208 -16.68 23.74 0.33
CA GLU A 208 -16.76 24.63 -0.83
C GLU A 208 -15.81 24.21 -1.96
N ASN A 209 -14.54 23.98 -1.62
CA ASN A 209 -13.54 23.55 -2.60
C ASN A 209 -13.80 22.11 -3.05
N ALA A 210 -14.23 21.24 -2.14
CA ALA A 210 -14.55 19.84 -2.46
C ALA A 210 -15.62 19.74 -3.54
N THR A 211 -16.69 20.52 -3.44
CA THR A 211 -17.74 20.57 -4.46
C THR A 211 -17.19 20.98 -5.83
N THR A 212 -16.33 21.99 -5.86
CA THR A 212 -15.72 22.48 -7.10
C THR A 212 -14.81 21.44 -7.74
N ILE A 213 -13.89 20.85 -6.97
CA ILE A 213 -12.93 19.86 -7.47
C ILE A 213 -13.63 18.55 -7.84
N LEU A 214 -14.62 18.11 -7.07
CA LEU A 214 -15.42 16.94 -7.40
C LEU A 214 -16.10 17.12 -8.76
N ASN A 215 -16.76 18.26 -9.01
CA ASN A 215 -17.40 18.54 -10.30
C ASN A 215 -16.39 18.51 -11.47
N GLN A 216 -15.17 19.00 -11.26
CA GLN A 216 -14.11 18.93 -12.28
C GLN A 216 -13.69 17.48 -12.55
N ILE A 217 -13.47 16.68 -11.50
CA ILE A 217 -13.15 15.25 -11.63
C ILE A 217 -14.24 14.52 -12.42
N LEU A 218 -15.51 14.72 -12.05
CA LEU A 218 -16.66 14.06 -12.68
C LEU A 218 -16.89 14.52 -14.12
N THR A 219 -16.56 15.78 -14.45
CA THR A 219 -16.60 16.28 -15.84
C THR A 219 -15.63 15.53 -16.74
N HIS A 220 -14.44 15.21 -16.24
CA HIS A 220 -13.43 14.47 -17.00
C HIS A 220 -13.58 12.96 -16.90
N ASN A 221 -14.25 12.45 -15.87
CA ASN A 221 -14.39 11.02 -15.57
C ASN A 221 -15.87 10.70 -15.26
N PRO A 222 -16.75 10.71 -16.28
CA PRO A 222 -18.20 10.62 -16.09
C PRO A 222 -18.69 9.27 -15.55
N ASP A 223 -17.85 8.23 -15.56
CA ASP A 223 -18.14 6.92 -14.96
C ASP A 223 -17.94 6.91 -13.42
N LEU A 224 -17.30 7.95 -12.87
CA LEU A 224 -17.16 8.13 -11.43
C LEU A 224 -18.38 8.90 -10.88
N SER A 225 -18.54 8.87 -9.56
CA SER A 225 -19.59 9.58 -8.85
C SER A 225 -19.07 10.10 -7.51
N ALA A 226 -19.86 10.94 -6.83
CA ALA A 226 -19.56 11.42 -5.48
C ALA A 226 -19.34 10.28 -4.46
N GLU A 227 -20.05 9.16 -4.66
CA GLU A 227 -20.00 7.98 -3.79
C GLU A 227 -18.92 6.97 -4.19
N THR A 228 -18.27 7.18 -5.34
CA THR A 228 -17.15 6.34 -5.74
C THR A 228 -16.07 6.40 -4.66
N THR A 229 -15.65 5.23 -4.18
CA THR A 229 -14.61 5.17 -3.15
C THR A 229 -13.25 5.49 -3.75
N ARG A 230 -12.33 5.95 -2.92
CA ARG A 230 -10.94 6.17 -3.35
C ARG A 230 -10.35 4.88 -3.92
N LEU A 231 -10.60 3.73 -3.30
CA LEU A 231 -10.18 2.43 -3.82
C LEU A 231 -10.79 2.11 -5.20
N GLN A 232 -12.06 2.47 -5.45
CA GLN A 232 -12.68 2.32 -6.76
C GLN A 232 -12.05 3.22 -7.83
N VAL A 233 -11.43 4.35 -7.46
CA VAL A 233 -10.62 5.13 -8.39
C VAL A 233 -9.36 4.35 -8.80
N PHE A 234 -8.70 3.68 -7.84
CA PHE A 234 -7.58 2.78 -8.16
C PHE A 234 -8.03 1.60 -9.04
N ASP A 235 -9.22 1.02 -8.79
CA ASP A 235 -9.81 -0.01 -9.65
C ASP A 235 -9.97 0.48 -11.09
N ALA A 236 -10.52 1.68 -11.28
CA ALA A 236 -10.71 2.28 -12.60
C ALA A 236 -9.37 2.55 -13.32
N ILE A 237 -8.36 3.01 -12.58
CA ILE A 237 -7.00 3.21 -13.11
C ILE A 237 -6.36 1.89 -13.53
N ALA A 238 -6.43 0.86 -12.67
CA ALA A 238 -5.87 -0.45 -12.98
C ALA A 238 -6.55 -1.11 -14.18
N ALA A 239 -7.88 -0.97 -14.30
CA ALA A 239 -8.64 -1.44 -15.45
C ALA A 239 -8.23 -0.72 -16.75
N GLU A 240 -8.02 0.60 -16.69
CA GLU A 240 -7.56 1.37 -17.85
C GLU A 240 -6.12 1.04 -18.24
N CYS A 241 -5.24 0.86 -17.25
CA CYS A 241 -3.88 0.38 -17.45
C CYS A 241 -3.88 -0.99 -18.15
N ALA A 242 -4.80 -1.88 -17.78
CA ALA A 242 -4.93 -3.18 -18.44
C ALA A 242 -5.35 -3.07 -19.90
N LYS A 243 -6.32 -2.20 -20.23
CA LYS A 243 -6.73 -1.94 -21.63
C LYS A 243 -5.59 -1.39 -22.47
N GLN A 244 -4.72 -0.60 -21.85
CA GLN A 244 -3.61 0.06 -22.53
C GLN A 244 -2.27 -0.65 -22.33
N GLU A 245 -2.26 -1.86 -21.76
CA GLU A 245 -1.05 -2.68 -21.57
C GLU A 245 0.07 -1.95 -20.79
N ILE A 246 -0.31 -1.20 -19.76
CA ILE A 246 0.61 -0.54 -18.83
C ILE A 246 0.59 -1.33 -17.51
N TYR A 247 1.77 -1.75 -17.05
CA TYR A 247 1.90 -2.43 -15.76
C TYR A 247 1.59 -1.49 -14.60
N VAL A 248 1.00 -2.04 -13.54
CA VAL A 248 0.78 -1.36 -12.27
C VAL A 248 1.77 -1.91 -11.25
N HIS A 249 2.55 -0.99 -10.67
CA HIS A 249 3.40 -1.21 -9.51
C HIS A 249 2.80 -0.43 -8.34
N LEU A 250 2.20 -1.11 -7.37
CA LEU A 250 1.69 -0.45 -6.18
C LEU A 250 2.83 -0.05 -5.25
N ASP A 251 2.72 1.12 -4.62
CA ASP A 251 3.72 1.60 -3.68
C ASP A 251 3.03 2.15 -2.43
N ASN A 252 3.25 1.51 -1.27
CA ASN A 252 2.83 2.13 -0.03
C ASN A 252 3.75 3.32 0.30
N HIS A 253 3.29 4.52 -0.01
CA HIS A 253 4.11 5.72 0.12
C HIS A 253 4.16 6.24 1.55
N MET A 254 2.98 6.29 2.18
CA MET A 254 2.77 6.95 3.47
C MET A 254 1.81 6.13 4.34
N SER A 255 1.82 6.40 5.64
CA SER A 255 0.83 5.83 6.56
C SER A 255 -0.34 6.79 6.73
N LYS A 256 -0.05 8.05 7.09
CA LYS A 256 -0.99 9.18 7.03
C LYS A 256 -0.87 9.85 5.65
N GLY A 257 -1.99 10.15 5.00
CA GLY A 257 -1.96 10.83 3.70
C GLY A 257 -1.54 12.30 3.85
N GLU A 258 -0.40 12.67 3.27
CA GLU A 258 0.17 14.02 3.27
C GLU A 258 1.30 14.15 2.25
N TRP A 259 1.88 15.36 2.11
CA TRP A 259 3.05 15.58 1.26
C TRP A 259 4.30 14.91 1.82
N CYS A 260 4.84 13.96 1.06
CA CYS A 260 6.10 13.26 1.37
C CYS A 260 7.31 14.01 0.75
N CYS A 261 8.53 13.92 1.28
CA CYS A 261 8.99 13.09 2.40
C CYS A 261 9.93 13.90 3.29
N SER A 262 9.80 13.75 4.62
CA SER A 262 10.76 14.31 5.57
C SER A 262 11.09 13.34 6.69
N THR A 263 12.10 13.68 7.48
CA THR A 263 12.46 12.99 8.73
C THR A 263 11.57 13.40 9.92
N SER A 264 10.63 14.32 9.71
CA SER A 264 9.76 14.88 10.75
C SER A 264 8.26 14.73 10.45
N ASP A 265 7.89 14.00 9.40
CA ASP A 265 6.50 13.81 8.97
C ASP A 265 5.76 12.74 9.80
N GLY A 266 6.42 12.06 10.74
CA GLY A 266 5.80 11.02 11.56
C GLY A 266 5.51 9.71 10.82
N ASN A 267 6.01 9.56 9.58
CA ASN A 267 5.83 8.41 8.71
C ASN A 267 7.15 7.65 8.47
N GLY A 268 8.26 8.02 9.11
CA GLY A 268 9.59 7.59 8.68
C GLY A 268 9.93 6.12 8.98
N TRP A 269 9.50 5.61 10.14
CA TRP A 269 9.94 4.31 10.65
C TRP A 269 8.87 3.57 11.45
N PHE A 270 9.07 2.28 11.70
CA PHE A 270 8.14 1.43 12.45
C PHE A 270 7.84 2.00 13.85
N GLY A 271 6.57 2.22 14.14
CA GLY A 271 6.12 2.77 15.42
C GLY A 271 6.22 4.29 15.53
N ASP A 272 6.57 5.00 14.45
CA ASP A 272 6.47 6.46 14.39
C ASP A 272 5.00 6.92 14.54
N THR A 273 4.81 8.22 14.74
CA THR A 273 3.55 8.88 15.10
C THR A 273 2.36 8.39 14.28
N TYR A 274 2.53 8.24 12.97
CA TYR A 274 1.51 7.74 12.05
C TYR A 274 1.81 6.34 11.51
N PHE A 275 3.02 5.81 11.70
CA PHE A 275 3.41 4.51 11.20
C PHE A 275 3.18 3.41 12.25
N ASN A 276 1.92 2.96 12.33
CA ASN A 276 1.59 1.74 13.05
C ASN A 276 1.88 0.49 12.20
N THR A 277 2.86 -0.32 12.63
CA THR A 277 3.33 -1.50 11.87
C THR A 277 2.24 -2.54 11.62
N THR A 278 1.37 -2.79 12.60
CA THR A 278 0.25 -3.75 12.43
C THR A 278 -0.74 -3.28 11.37
N ARG A 279 -1.09 -1.99 11.37
CA ARG A 279 -1.97 -1.40 10.36
C ARG A 279 -1.33 -1.37 8.98
N TRP A 280 -0.02 -1.12 8.92
CA TRP A 280 0.75 -1.18 7.68
C TRP A 280 0.73 -2.59 7.06
N ILE A 281 1.08 -3.63 7.81
CA ILE A 281 1.02 -5.03 7.34
C ILE A 281 -0.40 -5.40 6.90
N ARG A 282 -1.43 -5.02 7.67
CA ARG A 282 -2.83 -5.22 7.29
C ARG A 282 -3.15 -4.51 5.96
N GLY A 283 -2.74 -3.25 5.80
CA GLY A 283 -3.01 -2.45 4.60
C GLY A 283 -2.33 -3.02 3.36
N LEU A 284 -1.07 -3.45 3.47
CA LEU A 284 -0.35 -4.17 2.42
C LEU A 284 -1.08 -5.46 2.01
N THR A 285 -1.49 -6.26 2.99
CA THR A 285 -2.22 -7.52 2.77
C THR A 285 -3.57 -7.26 2.08
N TYR A 286 -4.30 -6.24 2.53
CA TYR A 286 -5.58 -5.85 1.95
C TYR A 286 -5.43 -5.42 0.49
N MET A 287 -4.51 -4.48 0.21
CA MET A 287 -4.28 -4.00 -1.15
C MET A 287 -3.82 -5.11 -2.09
N SER A 288 -2.92 -6.00 -1.64
CA SER A 288 -2.47 -7.13 -2.44
C SER A 288 -3.59 -8.14 -2.74
N SER A 289 -4.48 -8.39 -1.76
CA SER A 289 -5.66 -9.24 -1.95
C SER A 289 -6.65 -8.64 -2.94
N HIS A 290 -6.89 -7.33 -2.83
CA HIS A 290 -7.84 -6.60 -3.69
C HIS A 290 -7.32 -6.51 -5.13
N ALA A 291 -6.05 -6.12 -5.29
CA ALA A 291 -5.37 -5.98 -6.56
C ALA A 291 -5.11 -7.32 -7.28
N PHE A 292 -5.37 -8.46 -6.65
CA PHE A 292 -5.34 -9.77 -7.32
C PHE A 292 -6.22 -9.77 -8.59
N SER A 293 -7.37 -9.09 -8.52
CA SER A 293 -8.33 -8.96 -9.62
C SER A 293 -7.93 -7.95 -10.71
N TRP A 294 -6.78 -7.30 -10.58
CA TRP A 294 -6.30 -6.31 -11.55
C TRP A 294 -5.31 -6.96 -12.51
N PRO A 295 -5.67 -7.19 -13.79
CA PRO A 295 -4.76 -7.86 -14.72
C PRO A 295 -3.41 -7.15 -14.85
N ALA A 296 -3.41 -5.81 -14.81
CA ALA A 296 -2.21 -4.98 -14.91
C ALA A 296 -1.29 -5.01 -13.67
N PHE A 297 -1.75 -5.50 -12.52
CA PHE A 297 -0.97 -5.50 -11.28
C PHE A 297 0.08 -6.61 -11.28
N VAL A 298 1.36 -6.24 -11.33
CA VAL A 298 2.47 -7.20 -11.48
C VAL A 298 3.55 -7.07 -10.39
N SER A 299 3.53 -5.99 -9.61
CA SER A 299 4.53 -5.77 -8.57
C SER A 299 4.07 -4.79 -7.50
N THR A 300 4.68 -4.84 -6.33
CA THR A 300 4.37 -3.97 -5.20
C THR A 300 5.63 -3.61 -4.42
N ALA A 301 5.76 -2.37 -3.96
CA ALA A 301 6.75 -1.91 -3.01
C ALA A 301 6.16 -1.82 -1.61
N LEU A 302 6.89 -2.35 -0.62
CA LEU A 302 6.41 -2.46 0.76
C LEU A 302 6.27 -1.10 1.45
N ARG A 303 7.20 -0.17 1.19
CA ARG A 303 7.22 1.16 1.81
C ARG A 303 8.05 2.13 0.99
N ASN A 304 7.63 3.36 0.76
CA ASN A 304 8.53 4.37 0.20
C ASN A 304 9.57 4.80 1.24
N GLU A 305 10.85 4.64 0.92
CA GLU A 305 11.98 5.33 1.56
C GLU A 305 11.94 5.27 3.09
N PHE A 306 12.42 4.19 3.71
CA PHE A 306 12.48 4.22 5.18
C PHE A 306 13.45 5.30 5.67
N ARG A 307 12.98 6.14 6.59
CA ARG A 307 13.68 7.35 7.07
C ARG A 307 13.89 7.28 8.57
N GLN A 308 15.06 7.72 9.02
CA GLN A 308 15.30 7.88 10.44
C GLN A 308 14.53 9.11 10.94
N PRO A 309 13.65 9.00 11.95
CA PRO A 309 12.99 10.16 12.51
C PRO A 309 14.00 11.11 13.17
N ASP A 310 13.80 12.42 13.05
CA ASP A 310 14.70 13.42 13.65
C ASP A 310 14.56 13.48 15.18
N SER A 311 13.33 13.37 15.67
CA SER A 311 12.99 13.54 17.08
C SER A 311 13.59 12.42 17.92
N PRO A 312 14.32 12.74 19.01
CA PRO A 312 14.78 11.75 19.98
C PRO A 312 13.60 10.93 20.51
N SER A 313 13.60 9.64 20.23
CA SER A 313 12.53 8.71 20.58
C SER A 313 13.04 7.27 20.54
N PRO A 314 12.38 6.31 21.23
CA PRO A 314 12.70 4.90 21.08
C PRO A 314 12.62 4.42 19.62
N VAL A 315 11.71 5.00 18.82
CA VAL A 315 11.57 4.73 17.38
C VAL A 315 12.86 5.09 16.64
N ARG A 316 13.40 6.28 16.89
CA ARG A 316 14.67 6.73 16.28
C ARG A 316 15.85 5.86 16.69
N GLU A 317 15.88 5.42 17.95
CA GLU A 317 16.95 4.56 18.50
C GLU A 317 16.95 3.15 17.88
N ASN A 318 15.77 2.65 17.50
CA ASN A 318 15.61 1.36 16.85
C ASN A 318 15.89 1.40 15.33
N TYR A 319 16.08 2.58 14.73
CA TYR A 319 16.32 2.71 13.30
C TYR A 319 17.54 1.92 12.85
N GLY A 320 17.34 1.00 11.90
CA GLY A 320 18.40 0.21 11.31
C GLY A 320 17.99 -1.19 10.90
N TRP A 321 18.93 -1.92 10.31
CA TRP A 321 18.70 -3.23 9.71
C TRP A 321 18.18 -4.30 10.69
N LYS A 322 18.53 -4.20 11.97
CA LYS A 322 18.08 -5.13 13.02
C LYS A 322 16.57 -5.07 13.25
N ASP A 323 16.01 -3.87 13.22
CA ASP A 323 14.57 -3.61 13.40
C ASP A 323 13.82 -3.75 12.06
N TRP A 324 14.48 -3.38 10.96
CA TRP A 324 13.99 -3.56 9.59
C TRP A 324 13.60 -5.02 9.29
N TYR A 325 14.51 -5.95 9.54
CA TYR A 325 14.39 -7.34 9.09
C TYR A 325 13.10 -8.05 9.52
N PRO A 326 12.75 -8.14 10.82
CA PRO A 326 11.54 -8.84 11.24
C PRO A 326 10.25 -8.18 10.70
N HIS A 327 10.19 -6.85 10.61
CA HIS A 327 9.00 -6.14 10.15
C HIS A 327 8.79 -6.28 8.64
N VAL A 328 9.87 -6.12 7.87
CA VAL A 328 9.82 -6.24 6.41
C VAL A 328 9.57 -7.68 5.96
N LEU A 329 10.17 -8.66 6.65
CA LEU A 329 9.90 -10.07 6.41
C LEU A 329 8.43 -10.42 6.69
N ALA A 330 7.87 -9.94 7.81
CA ALA A 330 6.47 -10.16 8.14
C ALA A 330 5.52 -9.56 7.09
N ALA A 331 5.83 -8.36 6.59
CA ALA A 331 5.06 -7.70 5.53
C ALA A 331 5.14 -8.44 4.19
N ALA A 332 6.34 -8.85 3.75
CA ALA A 332 6.50 -9.62 2.52
C ALA A 332 5.76 -10.97 2.58
N ASN A 333 5.85 -11.65 3.73
CA ASN A 333 5.14 -12.91 3.97
C ASN A 333 3.62 -12.73 3.93
N SER A 334 3.09 -11.62 4.47
CA SER A 334 1.64 -11.38 4.47
C SER A 334 1.11 -11.07 3.06
N ILE A 335 1.88 -10.31 2.25
CA ILE A 335 1.56 -10.07 0.84
C ILE A 335 1.53 -11.40 0.08
N ASN A 336 2.60 -12.19 0.16
CA ASN A 336 2.73 -13.44 -0.60
C ASN A 336 1.64 -14.46 -0.21
N SER A 337 1.30 -14.55 1.07
CA SER A 337 0.20 -15.40 1.55
C SER A 337 -1.17 -14.99 1.00
N ALA A 338 -1.40 -13.68 0.82
CA ALA A 338 -2.64 -13.15 0.27
C ALA A 338 -2.70 -13.26 -1.26
N ASN A 339 -1.58 -13.00 -1.91
CA ASN A 339 -1.39 -12.97 -3.35
C ASN A 339 0.10 -13.21 -3.67
N SER A 340 0.39 -14.39 -4.23
CA SER A 340 1.74 -14.82 -4.57
C SER A 340 2.22 -14.34 -5.94
N ASP A 341 1.38 -13.65 -6.72
CA ASP A 341 1.67 -13.27 -8.10
C ASP A 341 2.58 -12.04 -8.27
N PRO A 342 2.50 -10.97 -7.45
CA PRO A 342 3.31 -9.78 -7.70
C PRO A 342 4.76 -9.95 -7.23
N LEU A 343 5.70 -9.36 -7.98
CA LEU A 343 7.05 -9.11 -7.47
C LEU A 343 6.98 -8.20 -6.25
N ILE A 344 7.77 -8.51 -5.22
CA ILE A 344 7.88 -7.67 -4.02
C ILE A 344 9.19 -6.89 -4.09
N PHE A 345 9.07 -5.57 -4.06
CA PHE A 345 10.20 -4.63 -4.03
C PHE A 345 10.48 -4.24 -2.59
N PHE A 346 11.73 -4.42 -2.17
CA PHE A 346 12.19 -4.04 -0.85
C PHE A 346 12.80 -2.65 -0.85
N SER A 347 12.53 -1.92 0.22
CA SER A 347 13.03 -0.57 0.43
C SER A 347 14.20 -0.60 1.39
N GLY A 348 15.13 0.32 1.18
CA GLY A 348 16.37 0.44 1.94
C GLY A 348 16.25 1.40 3.11
N LEU A 349 17.41 1.67 3.71
CA LEU A 349 17.56 2.73 4.69
C LEU A 349 17.99 4.04 4.01
N GLY A 350 17.91 5.14 4.74
CA GLY A 350 18.40 6.45 4.32
C GLY A 350 17.74 6.95 3.05
N PHE A 351 16.41 6.97 2.97
CA PHE A 351 15.70 7.33 1.74
C PHE A 351 16.04 6.39 0.57
N ASP A 352 16.08 5.08 0.85
CA ASP A 352 16.47 4.02 -0.09
C ASP A 352 17.89 4.16 -0.68
N THR A 353 18.74 5.04 -0.13
CA THR A 353 20.14 5.18 -0.56
C THR A 353 21.07 4.10 0.00
N ASP A 354 20.65 3.40 1.05
CA ASP A 354 21.34 2.22 1.59
C ASP A 354 20.51 0.94 1.35
N LEU A 355 20.93 0.18 0.35
CA LEU A 355 20.43 -1.16 0.02
C LEU A 355 21.47 -2.26 0.29
N ALA A 356 22.54 -1.94 1.05
CA ALA A 356 23.68 -2.83 1.19
C ALA A 356 23.27 -4.20 1.73
N ASN A 357 22.43 -4.24 2.77
CA ASN A 357 22.01 -5.52 3.34
C ASN A 357 20.92 -6.24 2.52
N VAL A 358 20.20 -5.54 1.66
CA VAL A 358 19.22 -6.16 0.73
C VAL A 358 19.97 -6.85 -0.41
N THR A 359 21.01 -6.20 -0.95
CA THR A 359 21.66 -6.61 -2.20
C THR A 359 22.97 -7.38 -2.02
N ALA A 360 23.71 -7.17 -0.93
CA ALA A 360 25.04 -7.74 -0.77
C ALA A 360 25.04 -9.21 -0.36
N GLY A 361 23.88 -9.79 -0.03
CA GLY A 361 23.79 -11.16 0.50
C GLY A 361 24.62 -11.37 1.78
N THR A 362 25.08 -10.29 2.41
CA THR A 362 25.95 -10.32 3.57
C THR A 362 25.16 -10.69 4.81
N TYR A 363 25.77 -11.58 5.61
CA TYR A 363 25.29 -12.00 6.91
C TYR A 363 25.05 -10.76 7.79
N ILE A 364 23.81 -10.49 8.17
CA ILE A 364 23.59 -9.65 9.34
C ILE A 364 24.06 -10.52 10.50
N HIS A 365 25.22 -10.22 11.10
CA HIS A 365 25.90 -11.07 12.10
C HIS A 365 25.03 -11.52 13.29
N ASP A 366 23.87 -10.88 13.48
CA ASP A 366 22.88 -11.17 14.52
C ASP A 366 21.69 -12.02 14.05
N PHE A 367 21.59 -12.38 12.75
CA PHE A 367 20.49 -13.19 12.21
C PHE A 367 21.03 -14.33 11.32
N PRO A 368 20.64 -15.59 11.57
CA PRO A 368 21.24 -16.76 10.92
C PRO A 368 20.89 -16.93 9.42
N HIS A 369 20.23 -15.96 8.78
CA HIS A 369 19.77 -16.05 7.39
C HIS A 369 20.21 -14.81 6.58
N THR A 370 20.98 -15.04 5.51
CA THR A 370 21.47 -14.04 4.54
C THR A 370 20.35 -13.54 3.62
N ILE A 371 19.99 -12.25 3.58
CA ILE A 371 18.89 -11.73 2.70
C ILE A 371 19.03 -12.19 1.23
N GLY A 372 20.25 -12.26 0.70
CA GLY A 372 20.51 -12.70 -0.68
C GLY A 372 20.38 -14.21 -0.94
N CYS A 373 20.17 -15.02 0.10
CA CYS A 373 19.96 -16.47 0.05
C CYS A 373 19.06 -16.97 1.19
N VAL A 374 18.21 -16.11 1.77
CA VAL A 374 17.11 -16.59 2.59
C VAL A 374 16.21 -17.19 1.56
N GLN A 375 16.23 -18.51 1.44
CA GLN A 375 14.99 -19.20 1.18
C GLN A 375 14.05 -18.71 2.28
N PHE A 376 13.32 -17.62 2.01
CA PHE A 376 12.18 -17.21 2.80
C PHE A 376 11.40 -18.50 2.96
N GLU A 377 11.33 -19.05 4.17
CA GLU A 377 10.77 -20.38 4.42
C GLU A 377 9.32 -20.37 3.90
N GLY A 378 9.12 -20.82 2.67
CA GLY A 378 7.97 -20.44 1.84
C GLY A 378 8.22 -20.43 0.32
N GLY A 379 9.48 -20.36 -0.14
CA GLY A 379 9.80 -20.54 -1.56
C GLY A 379 9.65 -19.30 -2.44
N PHE A 380 10.03 -18.13 -1.93
CA PHE A 380 10.03 -16.89 -2.71
C PHE A 380 11.10 -16.98 -3.81
N GLN A 381 10.68 -17.05 -5.07
CA GLN A 381 11.58 -17.08 -6.21
C GLN A 381 11.90 -15.67 -6.75
N ASP A 382 11.21 -14.62 -6.28
CA ASP A 382 11.01 -13.40 -7.08
C ASP A 382 11.08 -12.09 -6.28
N ILE A 383 12.30 -11.61 -6.06
CA ILE A 383 12.60 -10.41 -5.24
C ILE A 383 13.45 -9.43 -6.05
N VAL A 384 13.02 -8.16 -6.10
CA VAL A 384 13.70 -7.06 -6.82
C VAL A 384 14.19 -5.99 -5.85
#